data_AF-A0A956S5N5-F1
#
_entry.id   AF-A0A956S5N5-F1
#
_cell.length_a   1.000
_cell.length_b   1.000
_cell.length_c   1.000
_cell.angle_alpha   90.00
_cell.angle_beta   90.00
_cell.angle_gamma   90.00
#
_symmetry.space_group_name_H-M   'P 1'
#
loop_
_entity.id
_entity.type
_entity.pdbx_description
1 polymer ?
#
loop_
_entity_poly.entity_id
_entity_poly.type
_entity_poly.pdbx_seq_one_letter_code
_entity_poly.pdbx_strand_id
1 'polypeptide(L)'
;LATFALEQYKSDPCNCFMPKGSAGETSTKEKTLIAKMHKAISIIQFKLEGEVIKRRPEFEMDHRLLLDKINYEEGTINLKGNIYKLKDTNFPTIDPKNPYKLTKEEEIVIDKLVSSFKNSEKLQKHVSFLFSKGSIYLVSNGNLLIHGCVPLNEDKSFMKMKLQGQEYSGRELMDKMETLVREGYLFKDKTNQKQYGMDIMWYLWTGKCSSLFGKDDMTTFERYFIAEKETHKENKNPYFTLREDEDVCNKIFKEFELDTNESHIINGHVPVESKNGESPIKANGRIIAIDGGFSRAYQEKTGIAGYTLIYNSQSLQLVSHDPFTSTEEAIVNESDILSTTMLVEHKLSRKTVKDTDAGKKLLDEVDDLKLLLTAYKKGIIKEV
;
A
#
# COMPACT_ATOMS: atom_id res chain seq x y z
N LEU A 1 19.08 -5.33 -17.88
CA LEU A 1 18.85 -3.89 -17.60
C LEU A 1 20.12 -3.05 -17.80
N ALA A 2 21.23 -3.31 -17.10
CA ALA A 2 22.46 -2.50 -17.23
C ALA A 2 22.96 -2.34 -18.68
N THR A 3 23.12 -3.44 -19.42
CA THR A 3 23.54 -3.40 -20.84
C THR A 3 22.58 -2.60 -21.71
N PHE A 4 21.28 -2.87 -21.60
CA PHE A 4 20.23 -2.14 -22.31
C PHE A 4 20.29 -0.63 -22.03
N ALA A 5 20.42 -0.25 -20.75
CA ALA A 5 20.48 1.15 -20.36
C ALA A 5 21.76 1.85 -20.88
N LEU A 6 22.91 1.18 -20.86
CA LEU A 6 24.16 1.72 -21.40
C LEU A 6 24.13 1.91 -22.92
N GLU A 7 23.39 1.07 -23.63
CA GLU A 7 23.22 1.13 -25.08
C GLU A 7 22.24 2.24 -25.48
N GLN A 8 21.01 2.20 -24.96
CA GLN A 8 19.94 3.13 -25.35
C GLN A 8 20.18 4.55 -24.83
N TYR A 9 20.78 4.69 -23.66
CA TYR A 9 21.04 5.99 -23.03
C TYR A 9 22.54 6.33 -23.07
N LYS A 10 23.30 5.82 -24.05
CA LYS A 10 24.77 5.96 -24.13
C LYS A 10 25.25 7.41 -23.97
N SER A 11 24.64 8.34 -24.70
CA SER A 11 25.00 9.76 -24.70
C SER A 11 24.16 10.61 -23.73
N ASP A 12 23.26 9.99 -22.98
CA ASP A 12 22.37 10.68 -22.04
C ASP A 12 23.03 10.80 -20.66
N PRO A 13 23.13 12.02 -20.08
CA PRO A 13 23.65 12.21 -18.73
C PRO A 13 22.67 11.74 -17.63
N CYS A 14 21.36 11.60 -17.93
CA CYS A 14 20.30 11.15 -17.03
C CYS A 14 20.23 11.94 -15.70
N ASN A 15 20.50 13.25 -15.77
CA ASN A 15 20.61 14.12 -14.59
C ASN A 15 19.38 14.07 -13.67
N CYS A 16 18.17 13.96 -14.24
CA CYS A 16 16.91 13.87 -13.49
C CYS A 16 16.77 12.59 -12.65
N PHE A 17 17.58 11.57 -12.93
CA PHE A 17 17.50 10.22 -12.33
C PHE A 17 18.69 9.89 -11.42
N MET A 18 19.56 10.87 -11.17
CA MET A 18 20.72 10.68 -10.30
C MET A 18 20.30 10.28 -8.88
N PRO A 19 20.95 9.26 -8.27
CA PRO A 19 20.60 8.81 -6.93
C PRO A 19 20.83 9.91 -5.88
N LYS A 20 19.91 10.00 -4.91
CA LYS A 20 19.96 10.96 -3.79
C LYS A 20 20.61 10.28 -2.56
N GLY A 21 21.80 10.74 -2.14
CA GLY A 21 22.59 10.23 -0.99
C GLY A 21 23.38 8.94 -1.29
N SER A 22 24.46 8.56 -0.58
CA SER A 22 25.34 9.23 0.39
C SER A 22 26.69 9.60 -0.26
N ALA A 23 27.27 10.72 0.16
CA ALA A 23 28.65 11.07 -0.16
C ALA A 23 29.58 10.11 0.60
N GLY A 24 30.18 9.13 -0.08
CA GLY A 24 31.18 8.26 0.55
C GLY A 24 31.59 7.02 -0.23
N GLU A 25 30.66 6.29 -0.86
CA GLU A 25 30.98 4.90 -1.27
C GLU A 25 30.73 4.58 -2.75
N THR A 26 29.96 5.39 -3.46
CA THR A 26 29.60 5.11 -4.86
C THR A 26 30.39 6.00 -5.83
N SER A 27 31.16 5.38 -6.70
CA SER A 27 31.94 6.06 -7.74
C SER A 27 31.04 6.82 -8.71
N THR A 28 31.58 7.85 -9.36
CA THR A 28 30.86 8.61 -10.40
C THR A 28 30.31 7.69 -11.50
N LYS A 29 31.07 6.67 -11.90
CA LYS A 29 30.66 5.69 -12.92
C LYS A 29 29.44 4.88 -12.50
N GLU A 30 29.41 4.42 -11.25
CA GLU A 30 28.27 3.69 -10.70
C GLU A 30 27.03 4.57 -10.61
N LYS A 31 27.17 5.83 -10.17
CA LYS A 31 26.05 6.79 -10.12
C LYS A 31 25.45 7.02 -11.51
N THR A 32 26.29 7.19 -12.54
CA THR A 32 25.83 7.31 -13.93
C THR A 32 25.13 6.04 -14.42
N LEU A 33 25.65 4.86 -14.11
CA LEU A 33 25.00 3.59 -14.48
C LEU A 33 23.62 3.45 -13.80
N ILE A 34 23.54 3.75 -12.50
CA ILE A 34 22.29 3.73 -11.74
C ILE A 34 21.28 4.70 -12.35
N ALA A 35 21.68 5.93 -12.67
CA ALA A 35 20.79 6.91 -13.28
C ALA A 35 20.23 6.45 -14.63
N LYS A 36 21.07 5.86 -15.49
CA LYS A 36 20.63 5.29 -16.78
C LYS A 36 19.69 4.11 -16.60
N MET A 37 19.99 3.19 -15.69
CA MET A 37 19.12 2.07 -15.37
C MET A 37 17.78 2.53 -14.80
N HIS A 38 17.80 3.56 -13.95
CA HIS A 38 16.61 4.15 -13.36
C HIS A 38 15.72 4.82 -14.42
N LYS A 39 16.29 5.66 -15.29
CA LYS A 39 15.55 6.25 -16.41
C LYS A 39 14.94 5.17 -17.30
N ALA A 40 15.75 4.18 -17.70
CA ALA A 40 15.31 3.07 -18.54
C ALA A 40 14.13 2.31 -17.94
N ILE A 41 14.22 1.90 -16.67
CA ILE A 41 13.13 1.14 -16.04
C ILE A 41 11.89 2.00 -15.79
N SER A 42 12.04 3.31 -15.52
CA SER A 42 10.90 4.22 -15.40
C SER A 42 10.14 4.37 -16.72
N ILE A 43 10.83 4.52 -17.85
CA ILE A 43 10.16 4.56 -19.17
C ILE A 43 9.40 3.26 -19.46
N ILE A 44 10.03 2.10 -19.19
CA ILE A 44 9.37 0.80 -19.35
C ILE A 44 8.15 0.68 -18.42
N GLN A 45 8.25 1.13 -17.17
CA GLN A 45 7.14 1.15 -16.22
C GLN A 45 5.96 1.97 -16.78
N PHE A 46 6.17 3.20 -17.25
CA PHE A 46 5.09 4.04 -17.78
C PHE A 46 4.40 3.42 -19.01
N LYS A 47 5.15 2.68 -19.84
CA LYS A 47 4.61 1.93 -20.97
C LYS A 47 3.69 0.81 -20.50
N LEU A 48 4.16 -0.02 -19.57
CA LEU A 48 3.41 -1.14 -18.98
C LEU A 48 2.15 -0.66 -18.24
N GLU A 49 2.24 0.44 -17.49
CA GLU A 49 1.10 1.07 -16.84
C GLU A 49 0.04 1.48 -17.86
N GLY A 50 0.44 2.08 -18.98
CA GLY A 50 -0.50 2.45 -20.03
C GLY A 50 -1.20 1.27 -20.69
N GLU A 51 -0.55 0.11 -20.80
CA GLU A 51 -1.22 -1.12 -21.26
C GLU A 51 -2.31 -1.59 -20.29
N VAL A 52 -2.12 -1.41 -18.98
CA VAL A 52 -3.12 -1.78 -17.96
C VAL A 52 -4.31 -0.83 -18.03
N ILE A 53 -4.04 0.47 -18.09
CA ILE A 53 -5.07 1.51 -18.16
C ILE A 53 -5.94 1.31 -19.41
N LYS A 54 -5.33 1.13 -20.58
CA LYS A 54 -6.06 0.94 -21.84
C LYS A 54 -6.94 -0.30 -21.87
N ARG A 55 -6.54 -1.40 -21.21
CA ARG A 55 -7.34 -2.63 -21.16
C ARG A 55 -8.39 -2.64 -20.03
N ARG A 56 -8.33 -1.69 -19.09
CA ARG A 56 -9.25 -1.53 -17.95
C ARG A 56 -9.77 -0.08 -17.85
N PRO A 57 -10.58 0.38 -18.82
CA PRO A 57 -11.17 1.72 -18.76
C PRO A 57 -12.03 1.92 -17.50
N GLU A 58 -12.59 0.86 -16.92
CA GLU A 58 -13.36 0.92 -15.67
C GLU A 58 -12.52 1.31 -14.44
N PHE A 59 -11.18 1.34 -14.55
CA PHE A 59 -10.32 1.83 -13.48
C PHE A 59 -10.29 3.36 -13.38
N GLU A 60 -10.81 4.07 -14.39
CA GLU A 60 -10.85 5.54 -14.45
C GLU A 60 -9.44 6.17 -14.30
N MET A 61 -8.45 5.57 -14.96
CA MET A 61 -7.03 5.95 -14.87
C MET A 61 -6.49 6.64 -16.14
N ASP A 62 -7.33 6.98 -17.11
CA ASP A 62 -6.93 7.59 -18.40
C ASP A 62 -6.16 8.90 -18.23
N HIS A 63 -6.40 9.64 -17.15
CA HIS A 63 -5.63 10.83 -16.83
C HIS A 63 -4.15 10.53 -16.55
N ARG A 64 -3.79 9.28 -16.21
CA ARG A 64 -2.42 8.78 -16.03
C ARG A 64 -1.79 8.20 -17.30
N LEU A 65 -2.50 8.17 -18.42
CA LEU A 65 -1.86 8.04 -19.74
C LEU A 65 -1.12 9.36 -20.01
N LEU A 66 0.19 9.42 -19.67
CA LEU A 66 0.98 10.65 -19.76
C LEU A 66 1.86 10.75 -21.00
N LEU A 67 2.33 9.61 -21.53
CA LEU A 67 3.26 9.60 -22.66
C LEU A 67 2.60 10.13 -23.96
N ASP A 68 1.30 9.91 -24.16
CA ASP A 68 0.53 10.47 -25.28
C ASP A 68 0.19 11.96 -25.13
N LYS A 69 0.46 12.56 -23.97
CA LYS A 69 0.26 13.99 -23.69
C LYS A 69 1.52 14.83 -23.91
N ILE A 70 2.64 14.20 -24.26
CA ILE A 70 3.92 14.86 -24.54
C ILE A 70 3.92 15.40 -25.97
N ASN A 71 4.25 16.67 -26.12
CA ASN A 71 4.71 17.21 -27.40
C ASN A 71 6.23 16.99 -27.50
N TYR A 72 6.62 15.96 -28.25
CA TYR A 72 8.01 15.55 -28.40
C TYR A 72 8.85 16.54 -29.22
N GLU A 73 8.24 17.35 -30.07
CA GLU A 73 8.94 18.36 -30.87
C GLU A 73 9.27 19.60 -30.03
N GLU A 74 8.29 20.08 -29.25
CA GLU A 74 8.47 21.26 -28.39
C GLU A 74 9.14 20.93 -27.04
N GLY A 75 9.17 19.65 -26.64
CA GLY A 75 9.66 19.23 -25.34
C GLY A 75 8.76 19.67 -24.19
N THR A 76 7.44 19.63 -24.41
CA THR A 76 6.42 20.05 -23.44
C THR A 76 5.41 18.93 -23.18
N ILE A 77 4.62 19.05 -22.12
CA ILE A 77 3.52 18.13 -21.79
C ILE A 77 2.27 18.90 -21.40
N ASN A 78 1.10 18.46 -21.86
CA ASN A 78 -0.19 18.96 -21.41
C ASN A 78 -0.70 18.15 -20.21
N LEU A 79 -0.70 18.74 -19.02
CA LEU A 79 -1.28 18.16 -17.82
C LEU A 79 -2.52 18.94 -17.38
N LYS A 80 -3.67 18.27 -17.36
CA LYS A 80 -4.95 18.84 -16.89
C LYS A 80 -5.27 20.20 -17.54
N GLY A 81 -4.89 20.39 -18.81
CA GLY A 81 -5.12 21.63 -19.58
C GLY A 81 -3.97 22.64 -19.55
N ASN A 82 -2.94 22.44 -18.72
CA ASN A 82 -1.79 23.33 -18.59
C ASN A 82 -0.57 22.74 -19.31
N ILE A 83 0.20 23.60 -19.98
CA ILE A 83 1.41 23.21 -20.72
C ILE A 83 2.63 23.44 -19.84
N TYR A 84 3.45 22.40 -19.65
CA TYR A 84 4.69 22.45 -18.87
C TYR A 84 5.88 22.06 -19.73
N LYS A 85 7.04 22.68 -19.47
CA LYS A 85 8.30 22.31 -20.13
C LYS A 85 8.93 21.11 -19.43
N LEU A 86 9.36 20.11 -20.22
CA LEU A 86 10.04 18.94 -19.68
C LEU A 86 11.50 19.28 -19.33
N LYS A 87 11.95 18.81 -18.16
CA LYS A 87 13.36 18.88 -17.72
C LYS A 87 14.29 17.97 -18.53
N ASP A 88 13.72 16.92 -19.10
CA ASP A 88 14.42 15.92 -19.90
C ASP A 88 13.51 15.51 -21.05
N THR A 89 14.04 15.63 -22.28
CA THR A 89 13.32 15.37 -23.53
C THR A 89 13.91 14.18 -24.30
N ASN A 90 14.90 13.48 -23.74
CA ASN A 90 15.52 12.35 -24.43
C ASN A 90 14.77 11.05 -24.12
N PHE A 91 13.96 10.60 -25.09
CA PHE A 91 13.14 9.38 -25.01
C PHE A 91 13.49 8.40 -26.16
N PRO A 92 14.69 7.80 -26.15
CA PRO A 92 15.20 7.05 -27.31
C PRO A 92 14.38 5.80 -27.67
N THR A 93 13.58 5.29 -26.74
CA THR A 93 12.78 4.08 -26.95
C THR A 93 11.29 4.35 -27.13
N ILE A 94 10.84 5.61 -27.13
CA ILE A 94 9.42 5.96 -27.31
C ILE A 94 9.16 6.31 -28.78
N ASP A 95 8.21 5.60 -29.40
CA ASP A 95 7.60 6.01 -30.67
C ASP A 95 6.42 6.95 -30.38
N PRO A 96 6.47 8.25 -30.76
CA PRO A 96 5.37 9.19 -30.52
C PRO A 96 4.01 8.73 -31.08
N LYS A 97 3.99 7.88 -32.12
CA LYS A 97 2.74 7.34 -32.68
C LYS A 97 2.17 6.20 -31.84
N ASN A 98 3.01 5.49 -31.09
CA ASN A 98 2.64 4.37 -30.24
C ASN A 98 3.40 4.42 -28.90
N PRO A 99 3.17 5.46 -28.07
CA PRO A 99 4.10 5.80 -26.99
C PRO A 99 4.20 4.76 -25.88
N TYR A 100 3.20 3.89 -25.77
CA TYR A 100 3.12 2.82 -24.76
C TYR A 100 3.67 1.48 -25.24
N LYS A 101 4.07 1.35 -26.52
CA LYS A 101 4.56 0.09 -27.05
C LYS A 101 5.99 -0.16 -26.56
N LEU A 102 6.22 -1.36 -26.00
CA LEU A 102 7.57 -1.80 -25.68
C LEU A 102 8.37 -2.06 -26.96
N THR A 103 9.67 -1.72 -26.94
CA THR A 103 10.61 -2.23 -27.95
C THR A 103 10.93 -3.70 -27.67
N LYS A 104 11.46 -4.41 -28.67
CA LYS A 104 11.87 -5.82 -28.48
C LYS A 104 12.90 -5.98 -27.37
N GLU A 105 13.80 -5.01 -27.23
CA GLU A 105 14.83 -5.00 -26.21
C GLU A 105 14.22 -4.75 -24.81
N GLU A 106 13.20 -3.89 -24.71
CA GLU A 106 12.44 -3.69 -23.47
C GLU A 106 11.66 -4.95 -23.07
N GLU A 107 11.01 -5.62 -24.02
CA GLU A 107 10.34 -6.92 -23.81
C GLU A 107 11.33 -7.95 -23.25
N ILE A 108 12.53 -8.08 -23.85
CA ILE A 108 13.57 -8.98 -23.37
C ILE A 108 14.02 -8.63 -21.94
N VAL A 109 14.10 -7.34 -21.58
CA VAL A 109 14.43 -6.91 -20.22
C VAL A 109 13.33 -7.34 -19.24
N ILE A 110 12.06 -7.12 -19.57
CA ILE A 110 10.93 -7.49 -18.73
C ILE A 110 10.79 -9.00 -18.59
N ASP A 111 10.91 -9.76 -19.67
CA ASP A 111 10.85 -11.23 -19.63
C ASP A 111 11.93 -11.83 -18.72
N LYS A 112 13.15 -11.28 -18.77
CA LYS A 112 14.24 -11.67 -17.86
C LYS A 112 13.95 -11.31 -16.41
N LEU A 113 13.39 -10.13 -16.14
CA LEU A 113 12.98 -9.73 -14.79
C LEU A 113 11.88 -10.67 -14.29
N VAL A 114 10.80 -10.85 -15.05
CA VAL A 114 9.69 -11.75 -14.70
C VAL A 114 10.21 -13.16 -14.42
N SER A 115 11.09 -13.69 -15.27
CA SER A 115 11.71 -15.01 -15.08
C SER A 115 12.52 -15.08 -13.78
N SER A 116 13.34 -14.06 -13.48
CA SER A 116 14.11 -14.00 -12.23
C SER A 116 13.21 -14.04 -10.98
N PHE A 117 12.12 -13.25 -10.98
CA PHE A 117 11.18 -13.21 -9.87
C PHE A 117 10.38 -14.51 -9.74
N LYS A 118 9.89 -15.09 -10.84
CA LYS A 118 9.13 -16.37 -10.82
C LYS A 118 9.98 -17.55 -10.37
N ASN A 119 11.27 -17.58 -10.71
CA ASN A 119 12.17 -18.69 -10.36
C ASN A 119 12.90 -18.52 -9.01
N SER A 120 12.70 -17.40 -8.31
CA SER A 120 13.28 -17.20 -6.98
C SER A 120 12.49 -17.96 -5.91
N GLU A 121 12.99 -19.13 -5.50
CA GLU A 121 12.35 -19.98 -4.47
C GLU A 121 12.02 -19.21 -3.19
N LYS A 122 12.95 -18.38 -2.71
CA LYS A 122 12.75 -17.57 -1.49
C LYS A 122 11.62 -16.58 -1.67
N LEU A 123 11.58 -15.88 -2.81
CA LEU A 123 10.50 -14.94 -3.09
C LEU A 123 9.15 -15.67 -3.21
N GLN A 124 9.11 -16.81 -3.87
CA GLN A 124 7.88 -17.61 -4.00
C GLN A 124 7.36 -18.06 -2.62
N LYS A 125 8.24 -18.48 -1.70
CA LYS A 125 7.86 -18.81 -0.32
C LYS A 125 7.29 -17.59 0.42
N HIS A 126 7.93 -16.43 0.31
CA HIS A 126 7.46 -15.21 0.96
C HIS A 126 6.10 -14.75 0.40
N VAL A 127 5.95 -14.71 -0.91
CA VAL A 127 4.69 -14.34 -1.57
C VAL A 127 3.59 -15.33 -1.21
N SER A 128 3.86 -16.64 -1.25
CA SER A 128 2.90 -17.68 -0.85
C SER A 128 2.45 -17.52 0.60
N PHE A 129 3.37 -17.21 1.52
CA PHE A 129 3.03 -16.91 2.91
C PHE A 129 2.12 -15.69 3.02
N LEU A 130 2.45 -14.59 2.32
CA LEU A 130 1.62 -13.37 2.31
C LEU A 130 0.22 -13.63 1.76
N PHE A 131 0.09 -14.41 0.68
CA PHE A 131 -1.23 -14.83 0.20
C PHE A 131 -1.93 -15.81 1.15
N SER A 132 -1.21 -16.62 1.92
CA SER A 132 -1.82 -17.59 2.83
C SER A 132 -2.31 -16.98 4.14
N LYS A 133 -1.70 -15.88 4.58
CA LYS A 133 -1.90 -15.29 5.91
C LYS A 133 -2.29 -13.82 5.90
N GLY A 134 -1.90 -13.09 4.86
CA GLY A 134 -2.25 -11.69 4.68
C GLY A 134 -3.65 -11.53 4.10
N SER A 135 -4.21 -10.35 4.36
CA SER A 135 -5.50 -9.87 3.89
C SER A 135 -5.42 -8.35 3.72
N ILE A 136 -6.35 -7.76 2.96
CA ILE A 136 -6.37 -6.29 2.74
C ILE A 136 -6.69 -5.55 4.05
N TYR A 137 -7.49 -6.17 4.91
CA TYR A 137 -7.77 -5.73 6.27
C TYR A 137 -7.93 -6.95 7.17
N LEU A 138 -7.83 -6.77 8.49
CA LEU A 138 -8.04 -7.84 9.46
C LEU A 138 -8.96 -7.36 10.58
N VAL A 139 -10.03 -8.10 10.85
CA VAL A 139 -10.78 -7.95 12.10
C VAL A 139 -10.15 -8.88 13.13
N SER A 140 -9.77 -8.33 14.29
CA SER A 140 -9.14 -9.09 15.37
C SER A 140 -9.64 -8.62 16.73
N ASN A 141 -10.32 -9.51 17.45
CA ASN A 141 -10.91 -9.30 18.77
C ASN A 141 -11.81 -8.05 18.85
N GLY A 142 -12.59 -7.83 17.78
CA GLY A 142 -13.47 -6.67 17.65
C GLY A 142 -12.79 -5.40 17.15
N ASN A 143 -11.50 -5.43 16.80
CA ASN A 143 -10.80 -4.26 16.25
C ASN A 143 -10.58 -4.40 14.74
N LEU A 144 -10.64 -3.29 14.02
CA LEU A 144 -10.37 -3.23 12.59
C LEU A 144 -8.92 -2.81 12.35
N LEU A 145 -8.11 -3.70 11.76
CA LEU A 145 -6.73 -3.42 11.39
C LEU A 145 -6.67 -3.15 9.88
N ILE A 146 -6.20 -1.96 9.51
CA ILE A 146 -6.06 -1.53 8.12
C ILE A 146 -4.69 -0.89 7.87
N HIS A 147 -4.07 -1.20 6.73
CA HIS A 147 -2.78 -0.61 6.37
C HIS A 147 -2.96 0.87 5.98
N GLY A 148 -3.63 1.14 4.86
CA GLY A 148 -3.79 2.49 4.29
C GLY A 148 -5.03 3.23 4.80
N CYS A 149 -6.18 2.97 4.21
CA CYS A 149 -7.44 3.66 4.52
C CYS A 149 -8.67 2.83 4.14
N VAL A 150 -9.84 3.21 4.66
CA VAL A 150 -11.13 2.87 4.05
C VAL A 150 -11.48 3.99 3.05
N PRO A 151 -11.63 3.73 1.74
CA PRO A 151 -11.86 4.79 0.75
C PRO A 151 -13.16 5.56 0.98
N LEU A 152 -13.05 6.85 1.27
CA LEU A 152 -14.19 7.75 1.52
C LEU A 152 -14.24 8.91 0.53
N ASN A 153 -15.44 9.41 0.28
CA ASN A 153 -15.70 10.70 -0.35
C ASN A 153 -15.72 11.81 0.72
N GLU A 154 -15.64 13.07 0.28
CA GLU A 154 -15.68 14.23 1.18
C GLU A 154 -17.01 14.33 1.96
N ASP A 155 -18.11 13.83 1.40
CA ASP A 155 -19.44 13.76 2.03
C ASP A 155 -19.59 12.61 3.04
N LYS A 156 -18.48 11.96 3.41
CA LYS A 156 -18.42 10.80 4.34
C LYS A 156 -19.05 9.51 3.77
N SER A 157 -19.46 9.46 2.50
CA SER A 157 -19.89 8.22 1.85
C SER A 157 -18.69 7.34 1.45
N PHE A 158 -18.91 6.04 1.33
CA PHE A 158 -17.88 5.14 0.82
C PHE A 158 -17.70 5.34 -0.69
N MET A 159 -16.45 5.39 -1.14
CA MET A 159 -16.17 5.45 -2.58
C MET A 159 -16.71 4.19 -3.26
N LYS A 160 -17.19 4.38 -4.49
CA LYS A 160 -17.73 3.32 -5.34
C LYS A 160 -16.79 3.04 -6.49
N MET A 161 -16.70 1.78 -6.89
CA MET A 161 -15.96 1.37 -8.07
C MET A 161 -16.70 0.25 -8.79
N LYS A 162 -16.74 0.32 -10.12
CA LYS A 162 -17.30 -0.73 -10.95
C LYS A 162 -16.23 -1.76 -11.28
N LEU A 163 -16.42 -3.00 -10.85
CA LEU A 163 -15.54 -4.13 -11.14
C LEU A 163 -16.35 -5.21 -11.85
N GLN A 164 -15.89 -5.65 -13.03
CA GLN A 164 -16.54 -6.71 -13.82
C GLN A 164 -18.04 -6.47 -14.08
N GLY A 165 -18.47 -5.21 -14.21
CA GLY A 165 -19.87 -4.86 -14.50
C GLY A 165 -20.73 -4.55 -13.28
N GLN A 166 -20.27 -4.85 -12.06
CA GLN A 166 -20.99 -4.60 -10.81
C GLN A 166 -20.32 -3.46 -10.03
N GLU A 167 -21.13 -2.62 -9.37
CA GLU A 167 -20.65 -1.56 -8.48
C GLU A 167 -20.45 -2.12 -7.07
N TYR A 168 -19.32 -1.78 -6.46
CA TYR A 168 -18.97 -2.16 -5.09
C TYR A 168 -18.53 -0.92 -4.30
N SER A 169 -18.75 -0.92 -2.98
CA SER A 169 -18.29 0.12 -2.06
C SER A 169 -17.99 -0.45 -0.67
N GLY A 170 -17.31 0.33 0.18
CA GLY A 170 -17.10 -0.04 1.58
C GLY A 170 -16.35 -1.36 1.74
N ARG A 171 -16.80 -2.21 2.67
CA ARG A 171 -16.22 -3.53 2.93
C ARG A 171 -16.30 -4.43 1.69
N GLU A 172 -17.43 -4.43 1.01
CA GLU A 172 -17.67 -5.29 -0.16
C GLU A 172 -16.66 -5.02 -1.29
N LEU A 173 -16.27 -3.76 -1.49
CA LEU A 173 -15.23 -3.40 -2.46
C LEU A 173 -13.87 -3.99 -2.07
N MET A 174 -13.51 -3.91 -0.79
CA MET A 174 -12.24 -4.46 -0.28
C MET A 174 -12.21 -5.98 -0.40
N ASP A 175 -13.30 -6.66 -0.05
CA ASP A 175 -13.45 -8.12 -0.20
C ASP A 175 -13.37 -8.56 -1.66
N LYS A 176 -14.01 -7.81 -2.56
CA LYS A 176 -13.95 -8.08 -3.99
C LYS A 176 -12.53 -7.89 -4.54
N MET A 177 -11.83 -6.82 -4.16
CA MET A 177 -10.43 -6.61 -4.55
C MET A 177 -9.53 -7.72 -4.02
N GLU A 178 -9.71 -8.15 -2.76
CA GLU A 178 -8.94 -9.26 -2.19
C GLU A 178 -9.14 -10.55 -2.98
N THR A 179 -10.40 -10.88 -3.28
CA THR A 179 -10.74 -12.05 -4.10
C THR A 179 -10.05 -11.99 -5.46
N LEU A 180 -10.14 -10.85 -6.16
CA LEU A 180 -9.55 -10.68 -7.49
C LEU A 180 -8.02 -10.78 -7.45
N VAL A 181 -7.35 -10.22 -6.44
CA VAL A 181 -5.89 -10.34 -6.29
C VAL A 181 -5.47 -11.79 -6.04
N ARG A 182 -6.24 -12.53 -5.24
CA ARG A 182 -6.03 -13.98 -5.03
C ARG A 182 -6.24 -14.77 -6.33
N GLU A 183 -7.24 -14.43 -7.13
CA GLU A 183 -7.42 -15.00 -8.47
C GLU A 183 -6.20 -14.71 -9.36
N GLY A 184 -5.69 -13.47 -9.32
CA GLY A 184 -4.48 -13.04 -10.02
C GLY A 184 -3.22 -13.83 -9.66
N TYR A 185 -3.16 -14.38 -8.45
CA TYR A 185 -2.06 -15.24 -8.00
C TYR A 185 -2.28 -16.72 -8.30
N LEU A 186 -3.47 -17.25 -7.97
CA LEU A 186 -3.77 -18.68 -7.94
C LEU A 186 -4.20 -19.27 -9.29
N PHE A 187 -4.80 -18.47 -10.18
CA PHE A 187 -5.29 -19.00 -11.45
C PHE A 187 -4.12 -19.36 -12.39
N LYS A 188 -4.41 -20.25 -13.35
CA LYS A 188 -3.45 -20.63 -14.38
C LYS A 188 -3.07 -19.43 -15.24
N ASP A 189 -1.81 -19.40 -15.67
CA ASP A 189 -1.29 -18.38 -16.57
C ASP A 189 -2.14 -18.28 -17.86
N LYS A 190 -2.22 -17.09 -18.44
CA LYS A 190 -2.97 -16.79 -19.68
C LYS A 190 -4.49 -16.98 -19.59
N THR A 191 -5.07 -16.87 -18.40
CA THR A 191 -6.53 -16.78 -18.21
C THR A 191 -6.97 -15.33 -18.03
N ASN A 192 -8.18 -14.99 -18.47
CA ASN A 192 -8.75 -13.65 -18.29
C ASN A 192 -8.86 -13.28 -16.81
N GLN A 193 -9.22 -14.25 -15.95
CA GLN A 193 -9.32 -14.09 -14.50
C GLN A 193 -7.95 -13.73 -13.91
N LYS A 194 -6.89 -14.49 -14.25
CA LYS A 194 -5.55 -14.19 -13.76
C LYS A 194 -5.10 -12.80 -14.21
N GLN A 195 -5.31 -12.46 -15.48
CA GLN A 195 -4.95 -11.14 -16.01
C GLN A 195 -5.69 -10.03 -15.27
N TYR A 196 -7.01 -10.16 -15.08
CA TYR A 196 -7.80 -9.17 -14.34
C TYR A 196 -7.30 -9.02 -12.90
N GLY A 197 -7.03 -10.14 -12.20
CA GLY A 197 -6.49 -10.10 -10.84
C GLY A 197 -5.10 -9.46 -10.74
N MET A 198 -4.23 -9.70 -11.72
CA MET A 198 -2.93 -9.01 -11.82
C MET A 198 -3.10 -7.50 -12.06
N ASP A 199 -4.09 -7.11 -12.84
CA ASP A 199 -4.42 -5.70 -13.10
C ASP A 199 -4.93 -5.01 -11.82
N ILE A 200 -5.73 -5.72 -11.00
CA ILE A 200 -6.18 -5.23 -9.69
C ILE A 200 -5.02 -5.13 -8.70
N MET A 201 -4.07 -6.07 -8.71
CA MET A 201 -2.86 -5.97 -7.88
C MET A 201 -2.06 -4.71 -8.20
N TRP A 202 -1.95 -4.36 -9.49
CA TRP A 202 -1.39 -3.08 -9.91
C TRP A 202 -2.26 -1.90 -9.48
N TYR A 203 -3.59 -1.98 -9.66
CA TYR A 203 -4.51 -0.91 -9.27
C TYR A 203 -4.43 -0.60 -7.77
N LEU A 204 -4.31 -1.61 -6.91
CA LEU A 204 -4.16 -1.42 -5.47
C LEU A 204 -2.94 -0.57 -5.10
N TRP A 205 -1.91 -0.51 -5.94
CA TRP A 205 -0.74 0.32 -5.72
C TRP A 205 -0.95 1.81 -6.04
N THR A 206 -1.89 2.16 -6.91
CA THR A 206 -1.96 3.52 -7.49
C THR A 206 -3.37 4.10 -7.69
N GLY A 207 -4.43 3.30 -7.53
CA GLY A 207 -5.80 3.70 -7.84
C GLY A 207 -6.47 4.46 -6.69
N LYS A 208 -7.29 5.46 -7.03
CA LYS A 208 -7.99 6.32 -6.05
C LYS A 208 -8.91 5.57 -5.07
N CYS A 209 -9.50 4.44 -5.52
CA CYS A 209 -10.37 3.59 -4.70
C CYS A 209 -9.59 2.49 -3.95
N SER A 210 -8.25 2.49 -4.01
CA SER A 210 -7.44 1.52 -3.27
C SER A 210 -7.36 1.87 -1.79
N SER A 211 -7.67 0.88 -0.95
CA SER A 211 -7.45 0.92 0.50
C SER A 211 -5.97 0.87 0.91
N LEU A 212 -5.06 0.52 -0.02
CA LEU A 212 -3.63 0.40 0.24
C LEU A 212 -2.82 1.63 -0.22
N PHE A 213 -3.34 2.38 -1.20
CA PHE A 213 -2.65 3.56 -1.73
C PHE A 213 -3.00 4.83 -0.96
N GLY A 214 -4.30 5.10 -0.80
CA GLY A 214 -4.79 6.24 -0.01
C GLY A 214 -4.54 7.62 -0.63
N LYS A 215 -4.35 7.71 -1.94
CA LYS A 215 -4.20 8.95 -2.70
C LYS A 215 -4.95 8.88 -4.02
N ASP A 216 -5.17 10.02 -4.66
CA ASP A 216 -5.81 10.10 -5.98
C ASP A 216 -4.86 9.76 -7.14
N ASP A 217 -3.61 10.22 -7.06
CA ASP A 217 -2.61 10.15 -8.13
C ASP A 217 -1.22 9.75 -7.60
N MET A 218 -0.46 9.01 -8.41
CA MET A 218 0.98 8.77 -8.20
C MET A 218 1.80 9.69 -9.14
N THR A 219 2.42 10.72 -8.59
CA THR A 219 3.05 11.83 -9.36
C THR A 219 4.52 11.58 -9.72
N THR A 220 4.92 10.31 -9.87
CA THR A 220 6.32 9.92 -10.14
C THR A 220 6.85 10.51 -11.44
N PHE A 221 6.04 10.50 -12.51
CA PHE A 221 6.41 11.11 -13.79
C PHE A 221 6.69 12.61 -13.61
N GLU A 222 5.76 13.34 -12.98
CA GLU A 222 5.85 14.78 -12.76
C GLU A 222 7.09 15.13 -11.95
N ARG A 223 7.40 14.35 -10.90
CA ARG A 223 8.63 14.53 -10.10
C ARG A 223 9.90 14.39 -10.93
N TYR A 224 9.92 13.44 -11.87
CA TYR A 224 11.08 13.23 -12.75
C TYR A 224 11.19 14.27 -13.84
N PHE A 225 10.09 14.64 -14.49
CA PHE A 225 10.14 15.38 -15.75
C PHE A 225 9.67 16.83 -15.66
N ILE A 226 9.02 17.25 -14.57
CA ILE A 226 8.45 18.60 -14.42
C ILE A 226 9.11 19.31 -13.22
N ALA A 227 9.43 20.60 -13.37
CA ALA A 227 10.12 21.36 -12.35
C ALA A 227 9.15 21.93 -11.29
N GLU A 228 7.95 22.27 -11.75
CA GLU A 228 6.92 22.97 -11.03
C GLU A 228 6.26 22.06 -9.98
N LYS A 229 6.44 22.41 -8.71
CA LYS A 229 6.13 21.55 -7.56
C LYS A 229 4.64 21.32 -7.34
N GLU A 230 3.78 22.20 -7.83
CA GLU A 230 2.33 22.04 -7.76
C GLU A 230 1.85 20.79 -8.54
N THR A 231 2.60 20.40 -9.57
CA THR A 231 2.33 19.16 -10.33
C THR A 231 2.70 17.89 -9.56
N HIS A 232 3.46 18.00 -8.46
CA HIS A 232 3.91 16.88 -7.63
C HIS A 232 2.94 16.59 -6.47
N LYS A 233 1.82 17.33 -6.39
CA LYS A 233 0.86 17.19 -5.30
C LYS A 233 0.01 15.94 -5.53
N GLU A 234 -0.01 15.08 -4.51
CA GLU A 234 -0.86 13.89 -4.45
C GLU A 234 -1.88 14.15 -3.35
N ASN A 235 -3.16 14.19 -3.70
CA ASN A 235 -4.21 14.45 -2.71
C ASN A 235 -4.49 13.16 -1.96
N LYS A 236 -4.42 13.24 -0.63
CA LYS A 236 -4.77 12.11 0.23
C LYS A 236 -6.25 11.81 0.12
N ASN A 237 -6.62 10.54 0.25
CA ASN A 237 -8.02 10.15 0.35
C ASN A 237 -8.71 10.89 1.52
N PRO A 238 -9.97 11.37 1.36
CA PRO A 238 -10.72 12.05 2.41
C PRO A 238 -10.73 11.35 3.77
N TYR A 239 -10.58 10.02 3.80
CA TYR A 239 -10.36 9.24 5.01
C TYR A 239 -9.35 9.87 5.97
N PHE A 240 -8.19 10.35 5.49
CA PHE A 240 -7.15 10.86 6.40
C PHE A 240 -7.54 12.13 7.16
N THR A 241 -8.54 12.86 6.68
CA THR A 241 -9.13 14.00 7.39
C THR A 241 -10.37 13.56 8.19
N LEU A 242 -11.23 12.73 7.60
CA LEU A 242 -12.48 12.29 8.20
C LEU A 242 -12.30 11.30 9.35
N ARG A 243 -11.15 10.65 9.44
CA ARG A 243 -10.80 9.72 10.53
C ARG A 243 -10.68 10.39 11.91
N GLU A 244 -10.67 11.72 11.95
CA GLU A 244 -10.72 12.49 13.21
C GLU A 244 -12.15 12.62 13.77
N ASP A 245 -13.16 12.26 12.99
CA ASP A 245 -14.58 12.33 13.36
C ASP A 245 -15.08 10.97 13.89
N GLU A 246 -15.60 10.96 15.12
CA GLU A 246 -16.13 9.77 15.78
C GLU A 246 -17.34 9.18 15.04
N ASP A 247 -18.20 9.99 14.43
CA ASP A 247 -19.36 9.50 13.69
C ASP A 247 -18.95 8.76 12.42
N VAL A 248 -17.87 9.21 11.77
CA VAL A 248 -17.27 8.51 10.63
C VAL A 248 -16.68 7.18 11.08
N CYS A 249 -15.98 7.14 12.22
CA CYS A 249 -15.46 5.90 12.78
C CYS A 249 -16.60 4.91 13.08
N ASN A 250 -17.69 5.38 13.69
CA ASN A 250 -18.88 4.56 13.97
C ASN A 250 -19.54 4.03 12.69
N LYS A 251 -19.57 4.82 11.62
CA LYS A 251 -20.03 4.36 10.31
C LYS A 251 -19.14 3.25 9.75
N ILE A 252 -17.82 3.38 9.87
CA ILE A 252 -16.87 2.34 9.46
C ILE A 252 -17.08 1.08 10.31
N PHE A 253 -17.20 1.17 11.64
CA PHE A 253 -17.44 -0.02 12.47
C PHE A 253 -18.70 -0.77 12.03
N LYS A 254 -19.80 -0.06 11.76
CA LYS A 254 -21.03 -0.68 11.25
C LYS A 254 -20.84 -1.37 9.90
N GLU A 255 -20.12 -0.74 8.97
CA GLU A 255 -19.78 -1.32 7.65
C GLU A 255 -19.01 -2.64 7.77
N PHE A 256 -18.17 -2.76 8.80
CA PHE A 256 -17.38 -3.96 9.09
C PHE A 256 -18.03 -4.90 10.11
N GLU A 257 -19.30 -4.68 10.47
CA GLU A 257 -20.07 -5.48 11.43
C GLU A 257 -19.42 -5.54 12.83
N LEU A 258 -18.85 -4.43 13.27
CA LEU A 258 -18.18 -4.27 14.56
C LEU A 258 -19.03 -3.48 15.57
N ASP A 259 -18.80 -3.73 16.86
CA ASP A 259 -19.45 -3.02 17.95
C ASP A 259 -18.89 -1.61 18.08
N THR A 260 -19.69 -0.59 17.79
CA THR A 260 -19.28 0.82 17.85
C THR A 260 -18.82 1.28 19.23
N ASN A 261 -19.20 0.59 20.31
CA ASN A 261 -18.82 0.97 21.67
C ASN A 261 -17.44 0.46 22.06
N GLU A 262 -17.05 -0.72 21.58
CA GLU A 262 -15.82 -1.42 22.01
C GLU A 262 -14.71 -1.45 20.95
N SER A 263 -15.02 -1.13 19.70
CA SER A 263 -14.09 -1.33 18.59
C SER A 263 -13.15 -0.15 18.41
N HIS A 264 -11.93 -0.47 17.95
CA HIS A 264 -10.95 0.52 17.51
C HIS A 264 -10.49 0.24 16.08
N ILE A 265 -10.20 1.30 15.33
CA ILE A 265 -9.48 1.22 14.07
C ILE A 265 -7.99 1.34 14.38
N ILE A 266 -7.22 0.32 14.05
CA ILE A 266 -5.76 0.31 14.15
C ILE A 266 -5.23 0.55 12.73
N ASN A 267 -4.60 1.71 12.52
CA ASN A 267 -4.24 2.18 11.18
C ASN A 267 -2.76 2.59 11.07
N GLY A 268 -2.10 2.19 9.98
CA GLY A 268 -0.73 2.58 9.68
C GLY A 268 -0.61 3.57 8.52
N HIS A 269 0.38 3.33 7.65
CA HIS A 269 0.65 4.00 6.36
C HIS A 269 1.18 5.44 6.44
N VAL A 270 0.54 6.31 7.22
CA VAL A 270 0.96 7.71 7.38
C VAL A 270 1.71 7.86 8.71
N PRO A 271 2.96 8.36 8.71
CA PRO A 271 3.70 8.61 9.95
C PRO A 271 2.98 9.64 10.81
N VAL A 272 3.05 9.49 12.13
CA VAL A 272 2.49 10.44 13.09
C VAL A 272 3.53 11.53 13.33
N GLU A 273 3.17 12.79 13.06
CA GLU A 273 4.08 13.92 13.27
C GLU A 273 4.03 14.40 14.73
N SER A 274 4.46 13.54 15.67
CA SER A 274 4.38 13.82 17.12
C SER A 274 5.12 15.09 17.52
N LYS A 275 6.24 15.41 16.83
CA LYS A 275 6.95 16.69 16.97
C LYS A 275 6.08 17.93 16.70
N ASN A 276 5.09 17.80 15.83
CA ASN A 276 4.15 18.87 15.47
C ASN A 276 2.87 18.84 16.34
N GLY A 277 2.85 18.02 17.39
CA GLY A 277 1.71 17.88 18.30
C GLY A 277 0.59 16.95 17.80
N GLU A 278 0.83 16.19 16.72
CA GLU A 278 -0.14 15.20 16.25
C GLU A 278 -0.25 14.04 17.27
N SER A 279 -1.48 13.75 17.69
CA SER A 279 -1.76 12.58 18.55
C SER A 279 -1.91 11.30 17.71
N PRO A 280 -1.32 10.17 18.14
CA PRO A 280 -1.58 8.87 17.54
C PRO A 280 -2.99 8.34 17.91
N ILE A 281 -3.59 8.87 18.97
CA ILE A 281 -4.97 8.57 19.37
C ILE A 281 -5.87 9.64 18.78
N LYS A 282 -6.83 9.23 17.94
CA LYS A 282 -7.69 10.12 17.15
C LYS A 282 -9.16 9.79 17.38
N ALA A 283 -10.04 10.74 17.04
CA ALA A 283 -11.49 10.61 17.17
C ALA A 283 -11.91 10.04 18.55
N ASN A 284 -11.53 10.72 19.65
CA ASN A 284 -11.85 10.30 21.02
C ASN A 284 -11.46 8.85 21.37
N GLY A 285 -10.37 8.35 20.80
CA GLY A 285 -9.90 6.98 21.05
C GLY A 285 -10.43 5.92 20.09
N ARG A 286 -11.27 6.28 19.11
CA ARG A 286 -11.75 5.33 18.10
C ARG A 286 -10.66 4.87 17.14
N ILE A 287 -9.62 5.68 16.96
CA ILE A 287 -8.50 5.34 16.07
C ILE A 287 -7.18 5.39 16.82
N ILE A 288 -6.37 4.38 16.55
CA ILE A 288 -5.01 4.23 17.03
C ILE A 288 -4.10 4.16 15.80
N ALA A 289 -3.44 5.27 15.51
CA ALA A 289 -2.44 5.37 14.46
C ALA A 289 -1.11 4.80 14.98
N ILE A 290 -0.64 3.73 14.34
CA ILE A 290 0.65 3.10 14.64
C ILE A 290 1.61 3.29 13.47
N ASP A 291 2.75 3.90 13.72
CA ASP A 291 3.79 4.09 12.71
C ASP A 291 5.06 3.28 13.00
N GLY A 292 5.73 2.89 11.91
CA GLY A 292 7.03 2.24 11.97
C GLY A 292 8.14 3.30 11.96
N GLY A 293 8.38 3.96 13.09
CA GLY A 293 9.41 4.98 13.25
C GLY A 293 10.87 4.46 13.20
N PHE A 294 11.08 3.17 12.98
CA PHE A 294 12.40 2.53 12.91
C PHE A 294 13.27 2.98 11.73
N SER A 295 12.68 3.57 10.69
CA SER A 295 13.44 4.05 9.53
C SER A 295 14.01 5.45 9.79
N ARG A 296 15.34 5.57 9.68
CA ARG A 296 16.09 6.83 9.84
C ARG A 296 15.54 7.99 9.00
N ALA A 297 15.01 7.68 7.81
CA ALA A 297 14.45 8.68 6.91
C ALA A 297 13.17 9.36 7.46
N TYR A 298 12.50 8.75 8.44
CA TYR A 298 11.27 9.28 9.04
C TYR A 298 11.48 9.91 10.42
N GLN A 299 12.59 9.62 11.10
CA GLN A 299 12.89 10.16 12.45
C GLN A 299 12.92 11.70 12.52
N GLU A 300 13.33 12.37 11.44
CA GLU A 300 13.26 13.83 11.36
C GLU A 300 11.82 14.34 11.53
N LYS A 301 10.86 13.64 10.91
CA LYS A 301 9.43 14.00 10.90
C LYS A 301 8.68 13.49 12.13
N THR A 302 8.86 12.23 12.50
CA THR A 302 8.12 11.60 13.61
C THR A 302 8.64 12.09 14.97
N GLY A 303 9.96 12.20 15.09
CA GLY A 303 10.65 12.56 16.34
C GLY A 303 10.78 11.46 17.37
N ILE A 304 10.23 10.28 17.08
CA ILE A 304 10.31 9.08 17.91
C ILE A 304 10.68 7.86 17.03
N ALA A 305 11.08 6.76 17.66
CA ALA A 305 11.34 5.48 17.00
C ALA A 305 10.07 4.68 16.64
N GLY A 306 8.90 5.23 16.92
CA GLY A 306 7.59 4.69 16.56
C GLY A 306 6.79 4.21 17.77
N TYR A 307 5.68 3.53 17.48
CA TYR A 307 4.74 3.07 18.50
C TYR A 307 4.58 1.54 18.50
N THR A 308 4.43 0.96 19.69
CA THR A 308 3.99 -0.43 19.90
C THR A 308 2.62 -0.43 20.58
N LEU A 309 1.66 -1.12 19.97
CA LEU A 309 0.35 -1.37 20.57
C LEU A 309 0.35 -2.71 21.30
N ILE A 310 0.09 -2.68 22.60
CA ILE A 310 -0.01 -3.86 23.46
C ILE A 310 -1.47 -4.08 23.81
N TYR A 311 -1.97 -5.28 23.51
CA TYR A 311 -3.32 -5.71 23.84
C TYR A 311 -3.27 -6.91 24.78
N ASN A 312 -3.93 -6.80 25.94
CA ASN A 312 -4.05 -7.88 26.91
C ASN A 312 -5.49 -7.98 27.45
N SER A 313 -5.74 -8.95 28.33
CA SER A 313 -7.09 -9.23 28.86
C SER A 313 -7.75 -8.08 29.65
N GLN A 314 -7.00 -7.05 30.02
CA GLN A 314 -7.49 -5.94 30.85
C GLN A 314 -7.36 -4.57 30.18
N SER A 315 -6.45 -4.42 29.22
CA SER A 315 -6.12 -3.10 28.68
C SER A 315 -5.59 -3.15 27.25
N LEU A 316 -5.74 -2.00 26.60
CA LEU A 316 -5.09 -1.63 25.36
C LEU A 316 -4.15 -0.45 25.65
N GLN A 317 -2.85 -0.65 25.41
CA GLN A 317 -1.80 0.30 25.78
C GLN A 317 -0.97 0.65 24.54
N LEU A 318 -0.71 1.93 24.34
CA LEU A 318 0.16 2.43 23.28
C LEU A 318 1.47 2.89 23.91
N VAL A 319 2.58 2.27 23.51
CA VAL A 319 3.91 2.61 24.00
C VAL A 319 4.66 3.34 22.91
N SER A 320 5.15 4.55 23.19
CA SER A 320 6.07 5.26 22.29
C SER A 320 7.51 4.95 22.67
N HIS A 321 8.37 4.83 21.67
CA HIS A 321 9.79 4.54 21.86
C HIS A 321 10.66 5.72 21.43
N ASP A 322 11.63 6.09 22.26
CA ASP A 322 12.62 7.11 21.89
C ASP A 322 13.66 6.55 20.90
N PRO A 323 14.21 7.41 20.02
CA PRO A 323 15.23 6.99 19.07
C PRO A 323 16.54 6.64 19.77
N PHE A 324 17.12 5.51 19.41
CA PHE A 324 18.51 5.20 19.74
C PHE A 324 19.44 5.90 18.74
N THR A 325 20.28 6.81 19.22
CA THR A 325 21.16 7.60 18.36
C THR A 325 22.52 6.92 18.12
N SER A 326 23.27 6.63 19.19
CA SER A 326 24.54 5.88 19.14
C SER A 326 24.93 5.31 20.50
N THR A 327 25.81 4.31 20.51
CA THR A 327 26.35 3.72 21.74
C THR A 327 27.16 4.75 22.53
N GLU A 328 27.98 5.55 21.85
CA GLU A 328 28.81 6.59 22.46
C GLU A 328 27.94 7.65 23.15
N GLU A 329 26.92 8.16 22.47
CA GLU A 329 26.02 9.17 23.03
C GLU A 329 25.19 8.62 24.19
N ALA A 330 24.75 7.36 24.11
CA ALA A 330 24.03 6.71 25.19
C ALA A 330 24.88 6.53 26.45
N ILE A 331 26.18 6.21 26.28
CA ILE A 331 27.13 6.10 27.39
C ILE A 331 27.44 7.49 27.98
N VAL A 332 27.68 8.49 27.12
CA VAL A 332 28.03 9.86 27.57
C VAL A 332 26.88 10.53 28.32
N ASN A 333 25.65 10.33 27.85
CA ASN A 333 24.47 10.94 28.44
C ASN A 333 23.79 10.04 29.50
N GLU A 334 24.34 8.86 29.76
CA GLU A 334 23.74 7.82 30.60
C GLU A 334 22.26 7.55 30.25
N SER A 335 21.91 7.67 28.96
CA SER A 335 20.52 7.59 28.50
C SER A 335 20.12 6.14 28.23
N ASP A 336 19.06 5.69 28.88
CA ASP A 336 18.39 4.42 28.58
C ASP A 336 17.28 4.64 27.52
N ILE A 337 16.79 3.58 26.88
CA ILE A 337 15.66 3.68 25.94
C ILE A 337 14.39 3.96 26.75
N LEU A 338 14.06 5.24 26.88
CA LEU A 338 12.85 5.66 27.54
C LEU A 338 11.65 5.33 26.65
N SER A 339 10.69 4.64 27.25
CA SER A 339 9.41 4.34 26.62
C SER A 339 8.30 5.00 27.42
N THR A 340 7.47 5.80 26.76
CA THR A 340 6.31 6.43 27.40
C THR A 340 5.08 5.59 27.10
N THR A 341 4.41 5.11 28.16
CA THR A 341 3.19 4.30 28.02
C THR A 341 1.96 5.18 28.17
N MET A 342 1.12 5.17 27.15
CA MET A 342 -0.21 5.79 27.17
C MET A 342 -1.27 4.70 27.25
N LEU A 343 -2.09 4.73 28.31
CA LEU A 343 -3.24 3.85 28.44
C LEU A 343 -4.34 4.34 27.50
N VAL A 344 -4.68 3.53 26.49
CA VAL A 344 -5.72 3.87 25.49
C VAL A 344 -7.08 3.45 26.01
N GLU A 345 -7.18 2.23 26.52
CA GLU A 345 -8.41 1.67 27.06
C GLU A 345 -8.09 0.76 28.25
N HIS A 346 -8.94 0.83 29.28
CA HIS A 346 -8.97 -0.12 30.38
C HIS A 346 -10.35 -0.76 30.47
N LYS A 347 -10.44 -2.07 30.30
CA LYS A 347 -11.71 -2.79 30.39
C LYS A 347 -12.11 -2.94 31.87
N LEU A 348 -13.37 -2.66 32.18
CA LEU A 348 -13.92 -2.84 33.53
C LEU A 348 -13.99 -4.32 33.93
N SER A 349 -14.13 -5.21 32.96
CA SER A 349 -14.13 -6.66 33.13
C SER A 349 -13.00 -7.30 32.31
N ARG A 350 -12.35 -8.31 32.89
CA ARG A 350 -11.29 -9.05 32.21
C ARG A 350 -11.85 -9.84 31.04
N LYS A 351 -11.33 -9.64 29.82
CA LYS A 351 -11.62 -10.50 28.67
C LYS A 351 -11.02 -11.89 28.86
N THR A 352 -11.82 -12.90 28.61
CA THR A 352 -11.44 -14.32 28.66
C THR A 352 -11.17 -14.84 27.25
N VAL A 353 -10.59 -16.04 27.12
CA VAL A 353 -10.40 -16.68 25.81
C VAL A 353 -11.72 -16.79 25.05
N LYS A 354 -12.84 -17.06 25.75
CA LYS A 354 -14.19 -17.15 25.18
C LYS A 354 -14.61 -15.88 24.42
N ASP A 355 -14.12 -14.72 24.85
CA ASP A 355 -14.48 -13.41 24.30
C ASP A 355 -13.63 -13.02 23.08
N THR A 356 -12.63 -13.83 22.73
CA THR A 356 -11.76 -13.63 21.57
C THR A 356 -12.31 -14.33 20.33
N ASP A 357 -11.81 -13.97 19.15
CA ASP A 357 -12.19 -14.65 17.90
C ASP A 357 -11.81 -16.14 17.92
N ALA A 358 -10.68 -16.48 18.56
CA ALA A 358 -10.29 -17.87 18.79
C ALA A 358 -11.28 -18.61 19.71
N GLY A 359 -11.79 -17.94 20.75
CA GLY A 359 -12.81 -18.48 21.64
C GLY A 359 -14.12 -18.75 20.93
N LYS A 360 -14.58 -17.82 20.08
CA LYS A 360 -15.78 -18.00 19.25
C LYS A 360 -15.63 -19.23 18.34
N LYS A 361 -14.50 -19.35 17.64
CA LYS A 361 -14.21 -20.51 16.80
C LYS A 361 -14.24 -21.84 17.59
N LEU A 362 -13.66 -21.86 18.79
CA LEU A 362 -13.70 -23.04 19.66
C LEU A 362 -15.13 -23.40 20.10
N LEU A 363 -15.99 -22.40 20.32
CA LEU A 363 -17.40 -22.64 20.65
C LEU A 363 -18.16 -23.21 19.45
N ASP A 364 -17.93 -22.68 18.25
CA ASP A 364 -18.53 -23.20 17.02
C ASP A 364 -18.10 -24.66 16.78
N GLU A 365 -16.81 -24.97 16.93
CA GLU A 365 -16.30 -26.35 16.85
C GLU A 365 -16.95 -27.28 17.89
N VAL A 366 -17.17 -26.79 19.11
CA VAL A 366 -17.87 -27.55 20.16
C VAL A 366 -19.33 -27.83 19.76
N ASP A 367 -20.02 -26.87 19.16
CA ASP A 367 -21.41 -27.03 18.73
C ASP A 367 -21.54 -27.95 17.52
N ASP A 368 -20.60 -27.87 16.56
CA ASP A 368 -20.47 -28.83 15.46
C ASP A 368 -20.25 -30.26 15.96
N LEU A 369 -19.37 -30.45 16.96
CA LEU A 369 -19.14 -31.76 17.57
C LEU A 369 -20.38 -32.30 18.30
N LYS A 370 -21.17 -31.44 18.96
CA LYS A 370 -22.45 -31.85 19.57
C LYS A 370 -23.48 -32.25 18.52
N LEU A 371 -23.55 -31.54 17.39
CA LEU A 371 -24.41 -31.88 16.26
C LEU A 371 -24.00 -33.23 15.67
N LEU A 372 -22.70 -33.45 15.45
CA LEU A 372 -22.16 -34.71 14.96
C LEU A 372 -22.48 -35.87 15.91
N LEU A 373 -22.26 -35.69 17.21
CA LEU A 373 -22.62 -36.69 18.23
C LEU A 373 -24.12 -37.02 18.20
N THR A 374 -24.97 -36.01 18.02
CA THR A 374 -26.43 -36.19 17.92
C THR A 374 -26.80 -36.96 16.65
N ALA A 375 -26.14 -36.69 15.53
CA ALA A 375 -26.36 -37.38 14.26
C ALA A 375 -25.99 -38.88 14.36
N TYR A 376 -24.88 -39.21 15.04
CA TYR A 376 -24.52 -40.60 15.34
C TYR A 376 -25.55 -41.28 16.25
N LYS A 377 -25.94 -40.63 17.35
CA LYS A 377 -26.94 -41.19 18.29
C LYS A 377 -28.31 -41.44 17.65
N LYS A 378 -28.69 -40.65 16.66
CA LYS A 378 -29.93 -40.81 15.89
C LYS A 378 -29.79 -41.75 14.69
N GLY A 379 -28.59 -42.28 14.42
CA GLY A 379 -28.32 -43.13 13.25
C GLY A 379 -28.42 -42.41 11.90
N ILE A 380 -28.37 -41.08 11.89
CA ILE A 380 -28.34 -40.26 10.66
C ILE A 380 -27.00 -40.45 9.95
N ILE A 381 -25.91 -40.48 10.73
CA ILE A 381 -24.57 -40.84 10.29
C ILE A 381 -24.25 -42.20 10.90
N LYS A 382 -23.76 -43.13 10.08
CA LYS A 382 -23.34 -44.45 10.54
C LYS A 382 -21.89 -44.38 11.02
N GLU A 383 -21.62 -45.01 12.14
CA GLU A 383 -20.26 -45.30 12.58
C GLU A 383 -19.63 -46.24 11.52
N VAL A 384 -18.46 -45.86 10.99
CA VAL A 384 -17.75 -46.61 9.95
C VAL A 384 -16.72 -47.52 10.59
#